data_AF-A0A7L3YCI1-F1
#
_entry.id   AF-A0A7L3YCI1-F1
#
_cell.length_a   1.000
_cell.length_b   1.000
_cell.length_c   1.000
_cell.angle_alpha   90.00
_cell.angle_beta   90.00
_cell.angle_gamma   90.00
#
_symmetry.space_group_name_H-M   'P 1'
#
loop_
_entity.id
_entity.type
_entity.pdbx_description
1 polymer ?
#
loop_
_entity_poly.entity_id
_entity_poly.type
_entity_poly.pdbx_seq_one_letter_code
_entity_poly.pdbx_strand_id
1 'polypeptide(L)'
;ATAIIKRYVDLGNALNATALNAIGTKYVCLLNATELNMIDSSSLKLASLNPSACSQLTKDILYAKAKRAFSDQHYLPAYYELIEPYLGGAPGVDLRALSKDNVNMNVSTLAKLRRDALMSLTPSEVQGLLGVNLGDLEKWQNKSPIREWVQMQKQSELDKLHVGLTGGTQEGYMNIVTPKYSSPSSASLGAMAMTLHLLPALLISFLMMSVLS
;
A
#
# COMPACT_ATOMS: atom_id res chain seq x y z
N ALA A 1 5.29 30.96 6.07
CA ALA A 1 4.38 30.24 6.97
C ALA A 1 5.12 29.40 8.00
N THR A 2 5.96 28.43 7.61
CA THR A 2 6.71 27.57 8.56
C THR A 2 7.55 28.35 9.58
N ALA A 3 8.29 29.37 9.14
CA ALA A 3 9.07 30.22 10.05
C ALA A 3 8.20 31.01 11.06
N ILE A 4 6.96 31.35 10.69
CA ILE A 4 6.01 32.05 11.57
C ILE A 4 5.48 31.08 12.62
N ILE A 5 5.14 29.85 12.23
CA ILE A 5 4.65 28.83 13.15
C ILE A 5 5.74 28.45 14.15
N LYS A 6 6.97 28.25 13.67
CA LYS A 6 8.12 28.04 14.54
C LYS A 6 8.29 29.17 15.55
N ARG A 7 8.29 30.43 15.09
CA ARG A 7 8.37 31.59 16.00
C ARG A 7 7.21 31.66 16.99
N TYR A 8 5.98 31.32 16.57
CA TYR A 8 4.81 31.28 17.45
C TYR A 8 5.02 30.29 18.60
N VAL A 9 5.51 29.10 18.28
CA VAL A 9 5.80 28.06 19.26
C VAL A 9 7.02 28.38 20.12
N ASP A 10 8.09 28.93 19.54
CA ASP A 10 9.30 29.37 20.26
C ASP A 10 9.00 30.48 21.29
N LEU A 11 7.92 31.25 21.08
CA LEU A 11 7.40 32.24 22.03
C LEU A 11 6.53 31.61 23.15
N GLY A 12 6.44 30.28 23.22
CA GLY A 12 5.69 29.55 24.24
C GLY A 12 4.19 29.42 23.94
N ASN A 13 3.73 29.78 22.74
CA ASN A 13 2.32 29.62 22.40
C ASN A 13 2.00 28.17 22.04
N ALA A 14 0.87 27.67 22.54
CA ALA A 14 0.43 26.30 22.27
C ALA A 14 -0.20 26.15 20.88
N LEU A 15 0.07 25.03 20.22
CA LEU A 15 -0.65 24.58 19.02
C LEU A 15 -2.03 24.01 19.41
N ASN A 16 -2.88 24.85 19.99
CA ASN A 16 -4.24 24.51 20.40
C ASN A 16 -5.20 24.42 19.20
N ALA A 17 -6.46 24.03 19.43
CA ALA A 17 -7.46 23.89 18.37
C ALA A 17 -7.60 25.13 17.48
N THR A 18 -7.62 26.34 18.06
CA THR A 18 -7.71 27.59 17.32
C THR A 18 -6.50 27.79 16.42
N ALA A 19 -5.29 27.58 16.94
CA ALA A 19 -4.06 27.68 16.16
C ALA A 19 -4.02 26.63 15.03
N LEU A 20 -4.38 25.37 15.32
CA LEU A 20 -4.43 24.28 14.34
C LEU A 20 -5.43 24.57 13.22
N ASN A 21 -6.62 25.09 13.54
CA ASN A 21 -7.62 25.47 12.56
C ASN A 21 -7.18 26.69 11.73
N ALA A 22 -6.50 27.66 12.35
CA ALA A 22 -6.01 28.86 11.67
C ALA A 22 -4.89 28.54 10.67
N ILE A 23 -3.94 27.66 11.02
CA ILE A 23 -2.89 27.23 10.09
C ILE A 23 -3.43 26.17 9.11
N GLY A 24 -4.44 25.40 9.52
CA GLY A 24 -5.03 24.33 8.72
C GLY A 24 -4.07 23.18 8.41
N THR A 25 -4.64 22.10 7.84
CA THR A 25 -3.90 20.85 7.62
C THR A 25 -2.65 21.02 6.77
N LYS A 26 -2.68 21.90 5.76
CA LYS A 26 -1.54 22.14 4.86
C LYS A 26 -0.26 22.49 5.64
N TYR A 27 -0.36 23.36 6.64
CA TYR A 27 0.79 23.76 7.45
C TYR A 27 1.06 22.80 8.59
N VAL A 28 0.04 22.12 9.14
CA VAL A 28 0.25 20.99 10.07
C VAL A 28 1.12 19.89 9.44
N CYS A 29 0.90 19.56 8.15
CA CYS A 29 1.71 18.57 7.43
C CYS A 29 3.20 18.96 7.27
N LEU A 30 3.56 20.23 7.51
CA LEU A 30 4.94 20.72 7.39
C LEU A 30 5.66 20.78 8.74
N LEU A 31 4.97 20.49 9.84
CA LEU A 31 5.57 20.45 11.16
C LEU A 31 6.48 19.22 11.30
N ASN A 32 7.60 19.40 11.98
CA ASN A 32 8.49 18.30 12.32
C ASN A 32 7.97 17.50 13.53
N ALA A 33 8.63 16.39 13.86
CA ALA A 33 8.21 15.52 14.96
C ALA A 33 8.15 16.25 16.31
N THR A 34 9.09 17.14 16.61
CA THR A 34 9.10 17.93 17.85
C THR A 34 7.88 18.84 17.93
N GLU A 35 7.60 19.56 16.85
CA GLU A 35 6.46 20.47 16.73
C GLU A 35 5.12 19.73 16.82
N LEU A 36 4.99 18.60 16.11
CA LEU A 36 3.81 17.75 16.20
C LEU A 36 3.60 17.22 17.61
N ASN A 37 4.67 16.81 18.30
CA ASN A 37 4.57 16.28 19.65
C ASN A 37 4.13 17.31 20.70
N MET A 38 4.36 18.61 20.45
CA MET A 38 3.87 19.71 21.31
C MET A 38 2.34 19.93 21.20
N ILE A 39 1.67 19.38 20.19
CA ILE A 39 0.21 19.45 20.10
C ILE A 39 -0.41 18.64 21.24
N ASP A 40 -1.17 19.28 22.12
CA ASP A 40 -1.91 18.54 23.14
C ASP A 40 -3.01 17.69 22.50
N SER A 41 -3.21 16.45 22.98
CA SER A 41 -4.18 15.53 22.37
C SER A 41 -5.60 16.10 22.40
N SER A 42 -5.99 16.79 23.49
CA SER A 42 -7.32 17.41 23.60
C SER A 42 -7.59 18.49 22.55
N SER A 43 -6.53 19.10 21.99
CA SER A 43 -6.67 20.09 20.91
C SER A 43 -7.31 19.48 19.66
N LEU A 44 -7.15 18.18 19.43
CA LEU A 44 -7.75 17.49 18.30
C LEU A 44 -9.26 17.29 18.45
N LYS A 45 -9.84 17.43 19.65
CA LYS A 45 -11.30 17.37 19.84
C LYS A 45 -12.05 18.48 19.10
N LEU A 46 -11.40 19.63 18.92
CA LEU A 46 -12.00 20.82 18.30
C LEU A 46 -11.26 21.27 17.03
N ALA A 47 -10.22 20.56 16.62
CA ALA A 47 -9.50 20.82 15.38
C ALA A 47 -10.14 20.06 14.22
N SER A 48 -10.37 20.74 13.10
CA SER A 48 -10.84 20.13 11.85
C SER A 48 -9.66 19.96 10.91
N LEU A 49 -9.07 18.76 10.92
CA LEU A 49 -7.90 18.41 10.13
C LEU A 49 -8.19 17.22 9.23
N ASN A 50 -7.59 17.22 8.04
CA ASN A 50 -7.60 16.09 7.11
C ASN A 50 -6.17 15.73 6.69
N PRO A 51 -5.44 14.95 7.51
CA PRO A 51 -4.03 14.64 7.29
C PRO A 51 -3.79 13.59 6.20
N SER A 52 -4.78 13.26 5.35
CA SER A 52 -4.67 12.18 4.36
C SER A 52 -3.49 12.36 3.39
N ALA A 53 -3.11 13.61 3.12
CA ALA A 53 -1.99 13.97 2.25
C ALA A 53 -0.67 14.25 2.99
N CYS A 54 -0.64 14.20 4.33
CA CYS A 54 0.59 14.40 5.08
C CYS A 54 1.56 13.22 4.94
N SER A 55 2.81 13.43 5.36
CA SER A 55 3.80 12.35 5.51
C SER A 55 3.31 11.27 6.48
N GLN A 56 3.82 10.04 6.34
CA GLN A 56 3.44 8.94 7.24
C GLN A 56 3.79 9.26 8.70
N LEU A 57 4.96 9.85 8.95
CA LEU A 57 5.37 10.32 10.27
C LEU A 57 4.32 11.24 10.91
N THR A 58 3.81 12.20 10.13
CA THR A 58 2.76 13.12 10.60
C THR A 58 1.48 12.37 10.93
N LYS A 59 1.05 11.46 10.05
CA LYS A 59 -0.15 10.65 10.25
C LYS A 59 -0.05 9.81 11.52
N ASP A 60 1.09 9.15 11.75
CA ASP A 60 1.33 8.28 12.91
C ASP A 60 1.23 9.07 14.22
N ILE A 61 1.87 10.25 14.28
CA ILE A 61 1.82 11.11 15.47
C ILE A 61 0.40 11.64 15.70
N LEU A 62 -0.27 12.13 14.65
CA LEU A 62 -1.63 12.66 14.78
C LEU A 62 -2.63 11.58 15.15
N TYR A 63 -2.51 10.37 14.60
CA TYR A 63 -3.35 9.23 14.97
C TYR A 63 -3.19 8.88 16.45
N ALA A 64 -1.96 8.76 16.95
CA ALA A 64 -1.71 8.44 18.35
C ALA A 64 -2.26 9.53 19.29
N LYS A 65 -2.28 10.79 18.87
CA LYS A 65 -2.90 11.90 19.62
C LYS A 65 -4.42 11.85 19.53
N ALA A 66 -5.00 11.59 18.36
CA ALA A 66 -6.44 11.48 18.17
C ALA A 66 -7.03 10.33 18.99
N LYS A 67 -6.39 9.15 18.97
CA LYS A 67 -6.77 8.00 19.79
C LYS A 67 -6.82 8.34 21.29
N ARG A 68 -5.83 9.10 21.79
CA ARG A 68 -5.84 9.58 23.19
C ARG A 68 -6.95 10.60 23.42
N ALA A 69 -7.11 11.55 22.51
CA ALA A 69 -8.12 12.60 22.59
C ALA A 69 -9.53 12.02 22.75
N PHE A 70 -9.88 11.01 21.95
CA PHE A 70 -11.22 10.43 21.89
C PHE A 70 -11.36 9.13 22.70
N SER A 71 -10.40 8.81 23.56
CA SER A 71 -10.41 7.57 24.35
C SER A 71 -11.64 7.45 25.27
N ASP A 72 -12.18 8.58 25.73
CA ASP A 72 -13.41 8.68 26.51
C ASP A 72 -14.68 8.29 25.73
N GLN A 73 -14.59 8.24 24.40
CA GLN A 73 -15.69 7.89 23.52
C GLN A 73 -15.56 6.50 22.91
N HIS A 74 -14.52 5.72 23.24
CA HIS A 74 -14.20 4.47 22.54
C HIS A 74 -15.35 3.44 22.50
N TYR A 75 -16.25 3.44 23.49
CA TYR A 75 -17.41 2.55 23.57
C TYR A 75 -18.65 3.07 22.82
N LEU A 76 -18.59 4.29 22.27
CA LEU A 76 -19.69 4.92 21.55
C LEU A 76 -19.58 4.64 20.05
N PRO A 77 -20.70 4.41 19.34
CA PRO A 77 -20.69 4.26 17.89
C PRO A 77 -20.02 5.44 17.15
N ALA A 78 -20.12 6.65 17.71
CA ALA A 78 -19.52 7.87 17.16
C ALA A 78 -17.99 7.88 17.21
N TYR A 79 -17.34 6.98 17.94
CA TYR A 79 -15.88 6.92 18.06
C TYR A 79 -15.20 6.82 16.69
N TYR A 80 -15.74 5.97 15.82
CA TYR A 80 -15.20 5.77 14.48
C TYR A 80 -15.16 7.09 13.68
N GLU A 81 -16.26 7.86 13.70
CA GLU A 81 -16.37 9.13 12.96
C GLU A 81 -15.33 10.15 13.44
N LEU A 82 -15.00 10.14 14.74
CA LEU A 82 -14.02 11.06 15.33
C LEU A 82 -12.57 10.70 14.96
N ILE A 83 -12.26 9.41 14.81
CA ILE A 83 -10.91 8.96 14.46
C ILE A 83 -10.69 8.79 12.96
N GLU A 84 -11.75 8.68 12.15
CA GLU A 84 -11.67 8.38 10.70
C GLU A 84 -10.64 9.24 9.95
N PRO A 85 -10.57 10.58 10.14
CA PRO A 85 -9.61 11.42 9.42
C PRO A 85 -8.15 11.05 9.68
N TYR A 86 -7.86 10.40 10.82
CA TYR A 86 -6.53 10.08 11.30
C TYR A 86 -6.12 8.61 11.04
N LEU A 87 -7.02 7.76 10.54
CA LEU A 87 -6.76 6.32 10.36
C LEU A 87 -5.61 5.98 9.41
N GLY A 88 -5.20 6.93 8.56
CA GLY A 88 -3.98 6.80 7.74
C GLY A 88 -2.70 6.57 8.55
N GLY A 89 -2.70 6.87 9.86
CA GLY A 89 -1.59 6.60 10.79
C GLY A 89 -1.83 5.42 11.75
N ALA A 90 -2.93 4.68 11.58
CA ALA A 90 -3.27 3.61 12.51
C ALA A 90 -2.33 2.40 12.36
N PRO A 91 -1.87 1.79 13.46
CA PRO A 91 -1.18 0.51 13.42
C PRO A 91 -2.17 -0.63 13.16
N GLY A 92 -1.68 -1.75 12.63
CA GLY A 92 -2.53 -2.90 12.28
C GLY A 92 -3.29 -3.49 13.49
N VAL A 93 -2.71 -3.40 14.68
CA VAL A 93 -3.36 -3.86 15.93
C VAL A 93 -4.63 -3.08 16.25
N ASP A 94 -4.64 -1.78 15.97
CA ASP A 94 -5.79 -0.92 16.24
C ASP A 94 -6.88 -1.11 15.18
N LEU A 95 -6.49 -1.29 13.91
CA LEU A 95 -7.43 -1.62 12.85
C LEU A 95 -8.09 -2.99 13.06
N ARG A 96 -7.34 -3.95 13.60
CA ARG A 96 -7.86 -5.27 13.99
C ARG A 96 -8.81 -5.22 15.19
N ALA A 97 -8.63 -4.24 16.08
CA ALA A 97 -9.61 -3.99 17.13
C ALA A 97 -10.87 -3.36 16.52
N LEU A 98 -10.69 -2.32 15.70
CA LEU A 98 -11.77 -1.58 15.05
C LEU A 98 -12.65 -2.47 14.15
N SER A 99 -12.09 -3.50 13.51
CA SER A 99 -12.84 -4.46 12.68
C SER A 99 -13.90 -5.24 13.47
N LYS A 100 -13.86 -5.21 14.80
CA LYS A 100 -14.82 -5.87 15.70
C LYS A 100 -15.90 -4.91 16.20
N ASP A 101 -15.78 -3.61 15.93
CA ASP A 101 -16.63 -2.55 16.49
C ASP A 101 -17.81 -2.19 15.59
N ASN A 102 -18.15 -3.05 14.60
CA ASN A 102 -19.28 -2.87 13.68
C ASN A 102 -19.27 -1.51 12.96
N VAL A 103 -18.11 -1.14 12.40
CA VAL A 103 -17.92 0.09 11.65
C VAL A 103 -18.27 -0.09 10.17
N ASN A 104 -18.54 1.03 9.48
CA ASN A 104 -18.83 1.05 8.05
C ASN A 104 -17.78 1.87 7.31
N MET A 105 -16.54 1.37 7.30
CA MET A 105 -15.43 2.08 6.68
C MET A 105 -15.63 2.23 5.18
N ASN A 106 -15.39 3.43 4.66
CA ASN A 106 -15.35 3.64 3.21
C ASN A 106 -14.14 2.93 2.60
N VAL A 107 -14.29 2.31 1.43
CA VAL A 107 -13.16 1.69 0.71
C VAL A 107 -12.08 2.73 0.36
N SER A 108 -12.46 4.00 0.19
CA SER A 108 -11.53 5.11 0.00
C SER A 108 -10.70 5.43 1.25
N THR A 109 -11.24 5.18 2.45
CA THR A 109 -10.51 5.27 3.74
C THR A 109 -9.59 4.07 3.90
N LEU A 110 -10.07 2.85 3.58
CA LEU A 110 -9.24 1.63 3.54
C LEU A 110 -8.01 1.81 2.63
N ALA A 111 -8.21 2.39 1.44
CA ALA A 111 -7.14 2.66 0.48
C ALA A 111 -6.12 3.74 0.94
N LYS A 112 -6.44 4.52 1.97
CA LYS A 112 -5.56 5.56 2.55
C LYS A 112 -4.84 5.11 3.82
N LEU A 113 -5.11 3.89 4.30
CA LEU A 113 -4.45 3.33 5.47
C LEU A 113 -2.94 3.21 5.24
N ARG A 114 -2.21 3.17 6.35
CA ARG A 114 -0.78 2.87 6.37
C ARG A 114 -0.52 1.53 5.68
N ARG A 115 0.43 1.48 4.74
CA ARG A 115 0.60 0.33 3.84
C ARG A 115 0.89 -0.97 4.60
N ASP A 116 1.81 -0.96 5.55
CA ASP A 116 2.13 -2.14 6.37
C ASP A 116 0.93 -2.63 7.18
N ALA A 117 0.13 -1.69 7.72
CA ALA A 117 -1.08 -2.00 8.45
C ALA A 117 -2.12 -2.67 7.55
N LEU A 118 -2.41 -2.11 6.37
CA LEU A 118 -3.32 -2.71 5.39
C LEU A 118 -2.88 -4.13 4.97
N MET A 119 -1.61 -4.31 4.66
CA MET A 119 -1.09 -5.63 4.23
C MET A 119 -1.14 -6.69 5.35
N SER A 120 -1.28 -6.27 6.62
CA SER A 120 -1.42 -7.19 7.77
C SER A 120 -2.85 -7.65 8.05
N LEU A 121 -3.85 -7.05 7.39
CA LEU A 121 -5.26 -7.36 7.60
C LEU A 121 -5.69 -8.60 6.83
N THR A 122 -6.47 -9.46 7.49
CA THR A 122 -7.10 -10.63 6.84
C THR A 122 -8.35 -10.22 6.04
N PRO A 123 -8.86 -11.08 5.14
CA PRO A 123 -10.15 -10.86 4.48
C PRO A 123 -11.29 -10.63 5.48
N SER A 124 -11.35 -11.41 6.56
CA SER A 124 -12.37 -11.24 7.61
C SER A 124 -12.25 -9.92 8.37
N GLU A 125 -11.03 -9.40 8.58
CA GLU A 125 -10.82 -8.10 9.21
C GLU A 125 -11.21 -6.95 8.27
N VAL A 126 -10.91 -7.07 6.98
CA VAL A 126 -11.37 -6.10 5.97
C VAL A 126 -12.90 -6.12 5.86
N GLN A 127 -13.53 -7.28 5.94
CA GLN A 127 -14.99 -7.40 6.03
C GLN A 127 -15.55 -6.68 7.26
N GLY A 128 -14.95 -6.89 8.44
CA GLY A 128 -15.38 -6.22 9.68
C GLY A 128 -15.18 -4.70 9.65
N LEU A 129 -14.13 -4.22 8.97
CA LEU A 129 -13.90 -2.78 8.79
C LEU A 129 -14.90 -2.16 7.81
N LEU A 130 -15.15 -2.80 6.66
CA LEU A 130 -15.99 -2.21 5.63
C LEU A 130 -17.48 -2.29 5.97
N GLY A 131 -17.91 -3.32 6.70
CA GLY A 131 -19.30 -3.50 7.08
C GLY A 131 -20.22 -3.49 5.86
N VAL A 132 -21.21 -2.59 5.86
CA VAL A 132 -22.16 -2.44 4.74
C VAL A 132 -21.50 -1.99 3.44
N ASN A 133 -20.31 -1.39 3.50
CA ASN A 133 -19.58 -0.89 2.33
C ASN A 133 -18.71 -1.97 1.66
N LEU A 134 -18.75 -3.23 2.15
CA LEU A 134 -17.93 -4.32 1.59
C LEU A 134 -18.14 -4.52 0.09
N GLY A 135 -19.38 -4.37 -0.40
CA GLY A 135 -19.73 -4.53 -1.82
C GLY A 135 -19.01 -3.56 -2.75
N ASP A 136 -18.55 -2.40 -2.24
CA ASP A 136 -17.80 -1.45 -3.05
C ASP A 136 -16.37 -1.90 -3.34
N LEU A 137 -15.85 -2.91 -2.62
CA LEU A 137 -14.46 -3.34 -2.71
C LEU A 137 -14.10 -3.87 -4.12
N GLU A 138 -15.04 -4.51 -4.82
CA GLU A 138 -14.87 -4.98 -6.19
C GLU A 138 -14.44 -3.86 -7.15
N LYS A 139 -15.02 -2.67 -7.00
CA LYS A 139 -14.71 -1.47 -7.82
C LYS A 139 -13.28 -0.97 -7.63
N TRP A 140 -12.60 -1.44 -6.58
CA TRP A 140 -11.24 -1.04 -6.21
C TRP A 140 -10.22 -2.16 -6.40
N GLN A 141 -10.62 -3.38 -6.80
CA GLN A 141 -9.72 -4.54 -6.87
C GLN A 141 -8.47 -4.32 -7.74
N ASN A 142 -8.57 -3.46 -8.76
CA ASN A 142 -7.46 -3.14 -9.67
C ASN A 142 -6.68 -1.87 -9.28
N LYS A 143 -7.07 -1.19 -8.20
CA LYS A 143 -6.47 0.07 -7.73
C LYS A 143 -5.49 -0.21 -6.58
N SER A 144 -4.31 0.41 -6.62
CA SER A 144 -3.40 0.40 -5.47
C SER A 144 -3.97 1.27 -4.33
N PRO A 145 -3.82 0.88 -3.04
CA PRO A 145 -3.13 -0.31 -2.53
C PRO A 145 -3.97 -1.59 -2.45
N ILE A 146 -5.26 -1.53 -2.79
CA ILE A 146 -6.21 -2.65 -2.62
C ILE A 146 -5.80 -3.86 -3.45
N ARG A 147 -5.37 -3.66 -4.71
CA ARG A 147 -4.89 -4.73 -5.58
C ARG A 147 -3.75 -5.53 -4.95
N GLU A 148 -2.77 -4.84 -4.35
CA GLU A 148 -1.64 -5.52 -3.72
C GLU A 148 -2.08 -6.30 -2.48
N TRP A 149 -3.03 -5.76 -1.70
CA TRP A 149 -3.61 -6.50 -0.58
C TRP A 149 -4.32 -7.78 -1.04
N VAL A 150 -5.14 -7.71 -2.10
CA VAL A 150 -5.84 -8.87 -2.70
C VAL A 150 -4.83 -9.95 -3.12
N GLN A 151 -3.75 -9.57 -3.80
CA GLN A 151 -2.71 -10.50 -4.26
C GLN A 151 -1.95 -11.21 -3.13
N MET A 152 -1.98 -10.68 -1.90
CA MET A 152 -1.38 -11.32 -0.73
C MET A 152 -2.30 -12.34 -0.06
N GLN A 153 -3.60 -12.35 -0.40
CA GLN A 153 -4.57 -13.25 0.21
C GLN A 153 -4.68 -14.56 -0.58
N LYS A 154 -5.19 -15.61 0.07
CA LYS A 154 -5.59 -16.83 -0.63
C LYS A 154 -6.92 -16.60 -1.33
N GLN A 155 -7.07 -17.10 -2.55
CA GLN A 155 -8.31 -16.95 -3.30
C GLN A 155 -9.52 -17.54 -2.54
N SER A 156 -9.35 -18.70 -1.88
CA SER A 156 -10.42 -19.32 -1.08
C SER A 156 -10.91 -18.44 0.09
N GLU A 157 -10.04 -17.65 0.70
CA GLU A 157 -10.39 -16.74 1.79
C GLU A 157 -11.06 -15.47 1.26
N LEU A 158 -10.68 -15.02 0.06
CA LEU A 158 -11.37 -13.93 -0.64
C LEU A 158 -12.78 -14.35 -1.09
N ASP A 159 -12.95 -15.59 -1.53
CA ASP A 159 -14.23 -16.11 -2.01
C ASP A 159 -15.30 -16.13 -0.89
N LYS A 160 -14.88 -16.31 0.37
CA LYS A 160 -15.76 -16.22 1.56
C LYS A 160 -16.35 -14.83 1.76
N LEU A 161 -15.78 -13.79 1.16
CA LEU A 161 -16.32 -12.44 1.22
C LEU A 161 -17.55 -12.26 0.31
N HIS A 162 -17.75 -13.15 -0.66
CA HIS A 162 -18.87 -13.11 -1.61
C HIS A 162 -19.03 -11.78 -2.38
N VAL A 163 -17.92 -11.08 -2.65
CA VAL A 163 -17.89 -9.79 -3.38
C VAL A 163 -17.09 -9.83 -4.69
N GLY A 164 -16.87 -11.02 -5.25
CA GLY A 164 -16.27 -11.18 -6.59
C GLY A 164 -14.81 -10.77 -6.72
N LEU A 165 -14.06 -10.68 -5.61
CA LEU A 165 -12.62 -10.40 -5.66
C LEU A 165 -11.85 -11.56 -6.29
N THR A 166 -10.99 -11.24 -7.23
CA THR A 166 -10.13 -12.21 -7.92
C THR A 166 -8.68 -11.77 -7.93
N GLY A 167 -7.76 -12.71 -8.14
CA GLY A 167 -6.32 -12.44 -8.22
C GLY A 167 -5.56 -12.71 -6.93
N GLY A 168 -6.19 -13.42 -5.98
CA GLY A 168 -5.49 -13.99 -4.84
C GLY A 168 -4.54 -15.12 -5.23
N THR A 169 -3.70 -15.53 -4.29
CA THR A 169 -2.81 -16.68 -4.43
C THR A 169 -3.61 -17.97 -4.61
N GLN A 170 -3.14 -18.82 -5.54
CA GLN A 170 -3.74 -20.13 -5.79
C GLN A 170 -3.36 -21.11 -4.68
N GLU A 171 -4.31 -21.95 -4.32
CA GLU A 171 -4.10 -23.03 -3.37
C GLU A 171 -3.86 -24.32 -4.16
N GLY A 172 -2.64 -24.86 -4.07
CA GLY A 172 -2.29 -26.11 -4.73
C GLY A 172 -0.80 -26.28 -4.94
N TYR A 173 -0.40 -27.52 -5.22
CA TYR A 173 0.95 -27.85 -5.66
C TYR A 173 0.99 -27.77 -7.20
N MET A 174 2.00 -27.13 -7.77
CA MET A 174 2.31 -27.35 -9.18
C MET A 174 2.81 -28.79 -9.33
N ASN A 175 2.01 -29.67 -9.91
CA ASN A 175 2.52 -30.95 -10.41
C ASN A 175 3.42 -30.65 -11.61
N ILE A 176 4.71 -30.45 -11.36
CA ILE A 176 5.72 -30.40 -12.42
C ILE A 176 5.85 -31.84 -12.94
N VAL A 177 5.03 -32.20 -13.92
CA VAL A 177 5.25 -33.41 -14.71
C VAL A 177 6.53 -33.15 -15.50
N THR A 178 7.66 -33.69 -15.04
CA THR A 178 8.89 -33.68 -15.80
C THR A 178 8.65 -34.48 -17.08
N PRO A 179 8.74 -33.88 -18.28
CA PRO A 179 8.57 -34.64 -19.51
C PRO A 179 9.69 -35.69 -19.55
N LYS A 180 9.30 -36.98 -19.59
CA LYS A 180 10.23 -38.06 -19.87
C LYS A 180 10.69 -37.87 -21.32
N TYR A 181 11.88 -37.31 -21.51
CA TYR A 181 12.55 -37.37 -22.80
C TYR A 181 12.72 -38.85 -23.16
N SER A 182 12.12 -39.27 -24.26
CA SER A 182 12.39 -40.57 -24.87
C SER A 182 13.88 -40.64 -25.22
N SER A 183 14.54 -41.76 -24.89
CA SER A 183 15.92 -42.01 -25.31
C SER A 183 16.08 -41.69 -26.81
N PRO A 184 17.11 -40.92 -27.21
CA PRO A 184 17.35 -40.67 -28.61
C PRO A 184 17.55 -42.01 -29.32
N SER A 185 16.81 -42.20 -30.42
CA SER A 185 16.99 -43.34 -31.32
C SER A 185 18.43 -43.36 -31.80
N SER A 186 19.14 -44.44 -31.52
CA SER A 186 20.50 -44.68 -31.98
C SER A 186 20.48 -44.99 -33.48
N ALA A 187 20.33 -43.95 -34.31
CA ALA A 187 20.65 -44.04 -35.73
C ALA A 187 22.17 -43.98 -35.89
N SER A 188 22.75 -44.98 -36.55
CA SER A 188 24.18 -45.06 -36.83
C SER A 188 24.63 -43.86 -37.67
N LEU A 189 25.64 -43.12 -37.20
CA LEU A 189 26.34 -42.13 -38.01
C LEU A 189 27.08 -42.83 -39.17
N GLY A 190 26.48 -42.80 -40.36
CA GLY A 190 27.18 -43.06 -41.60
C GLY A 190 28.20 -41.95 -41.85
N ALA A 191 29.45 -42.36 -42.11
CA ALA A 191 30.57 -41.48 -42.35
C ALA A 191 30.38 -40.61 -43.61
N MET A 192 30.22 -39.31 -43.42
CA MET A 192 30.59 -38.27 -44.40
C MET A 192 31.23 -37.12 -43.63
N ALA A 193 32.46 -37.35 -43.19
CA ALA A 193 33.33 -36.31 -42.66
C ALA A 193 34.06 -35.62 -43.81
N MET A 194 34.25 -34.30 -43.64
CA MET A 194 35.22 -33.44 -44.32
C MET A 194 34.82 -32.91 -45.71
N THR A 195 34.23 -31.71 -45.74
CA THR A 195 34.71 -30.58 -46.58
C THR A 195 33.96 -29.30 -46.21
N LEU A 196 34.35 -28.61 -45.14
CA LEU A 196 33.92 -27.23 -44.91
C LEU A 196 35.05 -26.36 -44.34
N HIS A 197 36.15 -26.25 -45.07
CA HIS A 197 37.10 -25.15 -44.92
C HIS A 197 37.47 -24.67 -46.30
N LEU A 198 36.89 -23.54 -46.72
CA LEU A 198 37.42 -22.62 -47.76
C LEU A 198 36.50 -21.39 -48.03
N LEU A 199 35.39 -21.23 -47.31
CA LEU A 199 34.45 -20.10 -47.50
C LEU A 199 34.74 -18.75 -46.81
N PRO A 200 35.82 -18.51 -46.03
CA PRO A 200 36.19 -17.15 -45.62
C PRO A 200 37.11 -16.40 -46.60
N ALA A 201 37.72 -17.07 -47.59
CA ALA A 201 38.78 -16.49 -48.42
C ALA A 201 38.30 -15.75 -49.67
N LEU A 202 37.00 -15.73 -49.97
CA LEU A 202 36.44 -15.15 -51.20
C LEU A 202 35.73 -13.79 -51.01
N LEU A 203 35.61 -13.30 -49.77
CA LEU A 203 34.96 -12.02 -49.46
C LEU A 203 35.95 -10.86 -49.24
N ILE A 204 37.27 -11.12 -49.16
CA ILE A 204 38.29 -10.09 -48.95
C ILE A 204 38.88 -9.59 -50.29
N SER A 205 38.77 -10.36 -51.38
CA SER A 205 39.23 -9.94 -52.72
C SER A 205 38.27 -8.97 -53.44
N PHE A 206 37.02 -8.84 -52.99
CA PHE A 206 36.05 -7.91 -53.59
C PHE A 206 36.11 -6.48 -53.01
N LEU A 207 36.75 -6.28 -51.85
CA LEU A 207 36.84 -4.97 -51.17
C LEU A 207 38.07 -4.14 -51.60
N MET A 208 39.09 -4.74 -52.22
CA MET A 208 40.31 -4.02 -52.65
C MET A 208 40.29 -3.58 -54.12
N MET A 209 39.23 -3.89 -54.89
CA MET A 209 39.04 -3.39 -56.27
C MET A 209 38.05 -2.23 -56.35
N SER A 210 37.56 -1.71 -55.22
CA SER A 210 36.65 -0.55 -55.16
C SER A 210 37.29 0.70 -54.56
N VAL A 211 38.60 0.69 -54.29
CA VAL A 211 39.34 1.83 -53.71
C VAL A 211 40.43 2.38 -54.66
N LEU A 212 40.55 1.82 -55.88
CA LEU A 212 41.36 2.39 -56.97
C LEU A 212 40.47 2.67 -58.20
N SER A 213 39.55 3.62 -58.05
CA SER A 213 38.97 4.44 -59.12
C SER A 213 38.63 5.81 -58.54
#